data_AF-A0AAW9NRP2-F1
#
_entry.id   AF-A0AAW9NRP2-F1
#
_cell.length_a   1.000
_cell.length_b   1.000
_cell.length_c   1.000
_cell.angle_alpha   90.00
_cell.angle_beta   90.00
_cell.angle_gamma   90.00
#
_symmetry.space_group_name_H-M   'P 1'
#
loop_
_entity.id
_entity.type
_entity.pdbx_description
1 polymer ?
#
loop_
_entity_poly.entity_id
_entity_poly.type
_entity_poly.pdbx_seq_one_letter_code
_entity_poly.pdbx_strand_id
1 'polypeptide(L)'
;MDFLILVFAHLLADYPLQGEFLAKMKGKNFIALCSHAGIWTGTVLIAAHLIGYSVDLLDVLILFTVHALADYLKAKPIGFYKKLDPLGMGLFIDQSIHILQIIIFMLFMSEKIS
;
A
#
# COMPACT_ATOMS: atom_id res chain seq x y z
N MET A 1 17.45 -3.87 8.63
CA MET A 1 16.36 -4.65 9.26
C MET A 1 15.03 -3.96 9.02
N ASP A 2 14.94 -2.65 9.27
CA ASP A 2 13.76 -1.80 9.14
C ASP A 2 12.99 -1.99 7.83
N PHE A 3 13.68 -1.93 6.68
CA PHE A 3 13.06 -2.16 5.37
C PHE A 3 12.33 -3.51 5.31
N LEU A 4 12.96 -4.60 5.79
CA LEU A 4 12.34 -5.93 5.76
C LEU A 4 11.12 -6.02 6.68
N ILE A 5 11.13 -5.30 7.81
CA ILE A 5 9.97 -5.22 8.71
C ILE A 5 8.80 -4.53 8.00
N LEU A 6 9.06 -3.42 7.31
CA LEU A 6 8.01 -2.70 6.58
C LEU A 6 7.51 -3.46 5.35
N VAL A 7 8.40 -4.17 4.65
CA VAL A 7 8.01 -5.10 3.57
C VAL A 7 7.09 -6.19 4.14
N PHE A 8 7.44 -6.77 5.29
CA PHE A 8 6.59 -7.77 5.94
C PHE A 8 5.23 -7.18 6.35
N ALA A 9 5.19 -5.97 6.91
CA ALA A 9 3.94 -5.27 7.23
C ALA A 9 3.07 -5.03 5.98
N HIS A 10 3.66 -4.64 4.85
CA HIS A 10 2.96 -4.54 3.58
C HIS A 10 2.38 -5.89 3.15
N LEU A 11 3.17 -6.98 3.20
CA LEU A 11 2.69 -8.31 2.80
C LEU A 11 1.54 -8.79 3.70
N LEU A 12 1.61 -8.53 5.00
CA LEU A 12 0.51 -8.83 5.93
C LEU A 12 -0.78 -8.08 5.55
N ALA A 13 -0.65 -6.80 5.21
CA ALA A 13 -1.81 -5.96 4.92
C ALA A 13 -2.44 -6.27 3.54
N ASP A 14 -1.62 -6.52 2.53
CA ASP A 14 -2.07 -6.69 1.14
C ASP A 14 -2.62 -8.10 0.86
N TYR A 15 -2.17 -9.11 1.62
CA TYR A 15 -2.57 -10.50 1.45
C TYR A 15 -3.49 -10.99 2.60
N PRO A 16 -3.00 -11.35 3.82
CA PRO A 16 -3.86 -11.80 4.92
C PRO A 16 -5.00 -10.85 5.31
N LEU A 17 -4.70 -9.55 5.51
CA LEU A 17 -5.69 -8.61 6.05
C LEU A 17 -6.65 -8.05 5.00
N GLN A 18 -6.35 -8.20 3.71
CA GLN A 18 -7.28 -7.86 2.63
C GLN A 18 -8.46 -8.85 2.60
N GLY A 19 -8.18 -10.15 2.63
CA GLY A 19 -9.19 -11.20 2.49
C GLY A 19 -9.94 -11.16 1.15
N GLU A 20 -10.85 -12.12 0.95
CA GLU A 20 -11.53 -12.30 -0.34
C GLU A 20 -12.55 -11.17 -0.63
N PHE A 21 -13.20 -10.63 0.40
CA PHE A 21 -14.20 -9.58 0.25
C PHE A 21 -13.60 -8.30 -0.32
N LEU A 22 -12.53 -7.76 0.29
CA LEU A 22 -11.93 -6.51 -0.18
C LEU A 22 -11.29 -6.70 -1.56
N ALA A 23 -10.62 -7.83 -1.79
CA ALA A 23 -10.02 -8.15 -3.09
C ALA A 23 -11.05 -8.10 -4.24
N LYS A 24 -12.26 -8.65 -4.03
CA LYS A 24 -13.32 -8.66 -5.05
C LYS A 24 -14.07 -7.33 -5.17
N MET A 25 -14.17 -6.56 -4.07
CA MET A 25 -15.03 -5.38 -4.01
C MET A 25 -14.30 -4.07 -4.28
N LYS A 26 -12.98 -3.97 -4.10
CA LYS A 26 -12.23 -2.70 -4.25
C LYS A 26 -12.34 -2.07 -5.66
N GLY A 27 -12.52 -2.87 -6.71
CA GLY A 27 -12.79 -2.37 -8.06
C GLY A 27 -14.23 -1.89 -8.31
N LYS A 28 -15.18 -2.24 -7.42
CA LYS A 28 -16.63 -2.01 -7.61
C LYS A 28 -17.22 -1.04 -6.59
N ASN A 29 -16.62 -0.94 -5.40
CA ASN A 29 -17.13 -0.16 -4.28
C ASN A 29 -15.99 0.70 -3.70
N PHE A 30 -16.20 2.01 -3.67
CA PHE A 30 -15.20 2.97 -3.21
C PHE A 30 -14.90 2.85 -1.70
N ILE A 31 -15.91 2.50 -0.89
CA ILE A 31 -15.71 2.26 0.55
C ILE A 31 -14.80 1.06 0.76
N ALA A 32 -14.98 -0.03 0.00
CA ALA A 32 -14.10 -1.20 0.07
C ALA A 32 -12.66 -0.87 -0.34
N LEU A 33 -12.47 -0.06 -1.39
CA LEU A 33 -11.16 0.44 -1.79
C LEU A 33 -10.50 1.27 -0.68
N CYS A 34 -11.21 2.27 -0.14
CA CYS A 34 -10.68 3.10 0.94
C CYS A 34 -10.41 2.29 2.21
N SER A 35 -11.23 1.28 2.52
CA SER A 35 -11.02 0.41 3.68
C SER A 35 -9.73 -0.39 3.53
N HIS A 36 -9.50 -0.98 2.36
CA HIS A 36 -8.27 -1.72 2.09
C HIS A 36 -7.03 -0.80 2.10
N ALA A 37 -7.10 0.37 1.45
CA ALA A 37 -6.03 1.35 1.49
C ALA A 37 -5.74 1.81 2.92
N GLY A 38 -6.77 2.01 3.74
CA GLY A 38 -6.63 2.37 5.16
C GLY A 38 -5.97 1.26 5.99
N ILE A 39 -6.36 0.00 5.77
CA ILE A 39 -5.73 -1.16 6.40
C ILE A 39 -4.25 -1.23 6.02
N TRP A 40 -3.93 -1.06 4.73
CA TRP A 40 -2.55 -1.08 4.26
C TRP A 40 -1.70 0.04 4.85
N THR A 41 -2.14 1.29 4.68
CA THR A 41 -1.43 2.47 5.21
C THR A 41 -1.28 2.40 6.73
N GLY A 42 -2.34 2.05 7.44
CA GLY A 42 -2.32 1.91 8.89
C GLY A 42 -1.33 0.83 9.35
N THR A 43 -1.34 -0.35 8.71
CA THR A 43 -0.44 -1.45 9.09
C THR A 43 1.02 -1.08 8.89
N VAL A 44 1.36 -0.46 7.74
CA VAL A 44 2.73 -0.04 7.43
C VAL A 44 3.20 1.07 8.36
N LEU A 45 2.39 2.10 8.58
CA LEU A 45 2.77 3.24 9.43
C LEU A 45 2.80 2.89 10.92
N ILE A 46 1.91 2.02 11.41
CA ILE A 46 2.01 1.49 12.77
C ILE A 46 3.32 0.70 12.93
N ALA A 47 3.66 -0.17 11.98
CA ALA A 47 4.93 -0.90 12.02
C ALA A 47 6.13 0.05 12.01
N ALA A 48 6.10 1.10 11.18
CA ALA A 48 7.13 2.13 11.12
C ALA A 48 7.29 2.86 12.46
N HIS A 49 6.18 3.26 13.07
CA HIS A 49 6.18 3.92 14.37
C HIS A 49 6.79 3.02 15.47
N LEU A 50 6.42 1.74 15.49
CA LEU A 50 6.94 0.76 16.46
C LEU A 50 8.44 0.51 16.33
N ILE A 51 9.02 0.70 15.15
CA ILE A 51 10.48 0.58 14.92
C ILE A 51 11.22 1.93 14.99
N GLY A 52 10.54 3.00 15.41
CA GLY A 52 11.15 4.29 15.76
C GLY A 52 11.12 5.36 14.68
N TYR A 53 10.31 5.23 13.63
CA TYR A 53 10.08 6.34 12.68
C TYR A 53 9.04 7.32 13.21
N SER A 54 9.26 8.61 12.93
CA SER A 54 8.19 9.61 13.02
C SER A 54 7.11 9.29 11.99
N VAL A 55 5.85 9.47 12.40
CA VAL A 55 4.70 9.36 11.52
C VAL A 55 3.82 10.57 11.78
N ASP A 56 3.59 11.36 10.75
CA ASP A 56 2.71 12.51 10.79
C ASP A 56 1.47 12.34 9.89
N LEU A 57 0.63 13.37 9.85
CA LEU A 57 -0.58 13.33 9.04
C LEU A 57 -0.28 13.33 7.53
N LEU A 58 0.81 13.96 7.10
CA LEU A 58 1.20 14.02 5.70
C LEU A 58 1.63 12.63 5.20
N ASP A 59 2.34 11.86 6.03
CA ASP A 59 2.68 10.46 5.74
C ASP A 59 1.43 9.63 5.46
N VAL A 60 0.43 9.75 6.35
CA VAL A 60 -0.86 9.04 6.20
C VAL A 60 -1.52 9.43 4.89
N LEU A 61 -1.63 10.73 4.59
CA LEU A 61 -2.32 11.22 3.41
C LEU A 61 -1.64 10.78 2.11
N ILE A 62 -0.31 10.85 2.05
CA ILE A 62 0.46 10.48 0.86
C ILE A 62 0.38 8.96 0.65
N LEU A 63 0.71 8.15 1.66
CA LEU A 63 0.71 6.69 1.51
C LEU A 63 -0.68 6.17 1.18
N PHE A 64 -1.71 6.69 1.83
CA PHE A 64 -3.10 6.31 1.55
C PHE A 64 -3.52 6.66 0.13
N THR A 65 -3.25 7.90 -0.30
CA THR A 65 -3.70 8.38 -1.62
C THR A 65 -3.01 7.64 -2.75
N VAL A 66 -1.68 7.45 -2.66
CA VAL A 66 -0.91 6.73 -3.68
C VAL A 66 -1.35 5.27 -3.75
N HIS A 67 -1.51 4.60 -2.60
CA HIS A 67 -1.99 3.22 -2.53
C HIS A 67 -3.39 3.08 -3.14
N ALA A 68 -4.35 3.88 -2.67
CA ALA A 68 -5.72 3.84 -3.13
C ALA A 68 -5.84 4.11 -4.65
N LEU A 69 -5.02 5.01 -5.18
CA LEU A 69 -5.00 5.30 -6.61
C LEU A 69 -4.40 4.14 -7.43
N ALA A 70 -3.27 3.58 -7.00
CA ALA A 70 -2.65 2.44 -7.68
C ALA A 70 -3.64 1.26 -7.75
N ASP A 71 -4.28 0.94 -6.62
CA ASP A 71 -5.26 -0.11 -6.53
C ASP A 71 -6.53 0.18 -7.34
N TYR A 72 -7.00 1.43 -7.36
CA TYR A 72 -8.13 1.83 -8.18
C TYR A 72 -7.85 1.60 -9.67
N LEU A 73 -6.68 2.05 -10.14
CA LEU A 73 -6.26 1.92 -11.53
C LEU A 73 -6.10 0.45 -11.92
N LYS A 74 -5.52 -0.37 -11.05
CA LYS A 74 -5.38 -1.81 -11.27
C LYS A 74 -6.72 -2.56 -11.24
N ALA A 75 -7.56 -2.30 -10.23
CA ALA A 75 -8.81 -3.04 -10.01
C ALA A 75 -9.91 -2.70 -11.02
N LYS A 76 -9.88 -1.49 -11.60
CA LYS A 76 -10.78 -1.07 -12.70
C LYS A 76 -10.15 -1.17 -14.10
N PRO A 77 -9.12 -2.00 -14.25
CA PRO A 77 -8.03 -1.87 -15.23
C PRO A 77 -8.11 -0.58 -16.07
N ILE A 78 -7.59 0.54 -15.55
CA ILE A 78 -7.59 1.85 -16.21
C ILE A 78 -6.19 2.13 -16.77
N GLY A 79 -6.12 2.83 -17.90
CA GLY A 79 -4.85 3.23 -18.51
C GLY A 79 -4.06 2.01 -19.02
N PHE A 80 -2.78 1.92 -18.63
CA PHE A 80 -1.90 0.84 -19.07
C PHE A 80 -2.29 -0.53 -18.47
N TYR A 81 -2.94 -0.56 -17.31
CA TYR A 81 -3.43 -1.80 -16.69
C TYR A 81 -4.44 -2.57 -17.54
N LYS A 82 -5.10 -1.92 -18.51
CA LYS A 82 -6.00 -2.58 -19.49
C LYS A 82 -5.33 -3.67 -20.31
N LYS A 83 -4.02 -3.57 -20.50
CA LYS A 83 -3.24 -4.42 -21.40
C LYS A 83 -2.39 -5.45 -20.65
N LEU A 84 -2.50 -5.50 -19.32
CA LEU A 84 -1.65 -6.32 -18.48
C LEU A 84 -2.41 -7.52 -17.94
N ASP A 85 -1.72 -8.65 -17.84
CA ASP A 85 -2.21 -9.79 -17.07
C ASP A 85 -2.27 -9.40 -15.57
N PRO A 86 -3.45 -9.49 -14.92
CA PRO A 86 -3.62 -9.04 -13.54
C PRO A 86 -2.76 -9.78 -12.52
N LEU A 87 -2.43 -11.05 -12.79
CA LEU A 87 -1.63 -11.90 -11.90
C LEU A 87 -0.14 -11.96 -12.28
N GLY A 88 0.20 -11.60 -13.52
CA GLY A 88 1.57 -11.44 -14.01
C GLY A 88 2.07 -10.01 -13.84
N MET A 89 2.28 -9.32 -14.96
CA MET A 89 2.89 -7.97 -14.95
C MET A 89 2.07 -6.92 -14.21
N GLY A 90 0.74 -7.05 -14.17
CA GLY A 90 -0.12 -6.17 -13.39
C GLY A 90 0.16 -6.28 -11.89
N LEU A 91 0.32 -7.50 -11.38
CA LEU A 91 0.71 -7.74 -9.99
C LEU A 91 2.14 -7.29 -9.72
N PHE A 92 3.08 -7.56 -10.63
CA PHE A 92 4.47 -7.14 -10.43
C PHE A 92 4.63 -5.62 -10.30
N ILE A 93 3.99 -4.84 -11.18
CA ILE A 93 4.03 -3.37 -11.14
C ILE A 93 3.39 -2.86 -9.85
N ASP A 94 2.26 -3.44 -9.48
CA ASP A 94 1.53 -3.10 -8.26
C ASP A 94 2.40 -3.31 -7.01
N GLN A 95 2.97 -4.49 -6.83
CA GLN A 95 3.88 -4.75 -5.71
C GLN A 95 5.11 -3.83 -5.75
N SER A 96 5.60 -3.49 -6.95
CA SER A 96 6.70 -2.52 -7.08
C SER A 96 6.33 -1.12 -6.59
N ILE A 97 5.10 -0.67 -6.82
CA ILE A 97 4.60 0.62 -6.31
C ILE A 97 4.57 0.61 -4.77
N HIS A 98 4.07 -0.48 -4.15
CA HIS A 98 4.07 -0.61 -2.69
C HIS A 98 5.48 -0.55 -2.09
N ILE A 99 6.44 -1.26 -2.70
CA ILE A 99 7.84 -1.22 -2.27
C ILE A 99 8.44 0.18 -2.45
N LEU A 100 8.15 0.86 -3.57
CA LEU A 100 8.60 2.24 -3.79
C LEU A 100 8.01 3.20 -2.75
N GLN A 101 6.75 3.04 -2.36
CA GLN A 101 6.14 3.84 -1.29
C GLN A 101 6.89 3.67 0.03
N ILE A 102 7.23 2.44 0.41
CA ILE A 102 8.02 2.16 1.62
C ILE A 102 9.39 2.82 1.55
N ILE A 103 10.09 2.68 0.41
CA ILE A 103 11.43 3.28 0.22
C ILE A 103 11.35 4.82 0.31
N ILE A 104 10.37 5.43 -0.35
CA ILE A 104 10.19 6.88 -0.32
C ILE A 104 9.88 7.37 1.10
N PHE A 105 8.99 6.67 1.80
CA PHE A 105 8.67 6.97 3.20
C PHE A 105 9.93 6.94 4.08
N MET A 106 10.71 5.86 4.01
CA MET A 106 11.90 5.66 4.83
C MET A 106 13.03 6.66 4.55
N LEU A 107 13.19 7.10 3.30
CA LEU A 107 14.33 7.93 2.89
C LEU A 107 14.04 9.42 2.91
N PHE A 108 12.79 9.83 2.73
CA PHE A 108 12.47 11.23 2.42
C PHE A 108 11.32 11.82 3.23
N MET A 109 10.47 11.00 3.84
CA MET A 109 9.27 11.50 4.52
C MET A 109 9.33 11.31 6.03
N SER A 110 10.12 10.36 6.52
CA SER A 110 10.23 10.06 7.94
C SER A 110 11.64 10.27 8.46
N GLU A 111 11.72 10.71 9.71
CA GLU A 111 12.96 10.77 10.46
C GLU A 111 12.96 9.64 11.48
N LYS A 112 14.11 8.99 11.66
CA LYS A 112 14.26 7.98 12.70
C LYS A 112 14.51 8.70 14.02
N ILE A 113 13.59 8.55 14.98
CA ILE A 113 13.63 9.23 16.29
C ILE A 113 14.55 8.48 17.27
N SER A 114 15.63 7.86 16.79
CA SER A 114 16.61 7.14 17.61
C SER A 114 17.80 8.02 17.99
#